data_AF-X1NKQ3-F1
#
_entry.id   AF-X1NKQ3-F1
#
_cell.length_a   1.000
_cell.length_b   1.000
_cell.length_c   1.000
_cell.angle_alpha   90.00
_cell.angle_beta   90.00
_cell.angle_gamma   90.00
#
_symmetry.space_group_name_H-M   'P 1'
#
loop_
_entity.id
_entity.type
_entity.pdbx_description
1 polymer ?
#
loop_
_entity_poly.entity_id
_entity_poly.type
_entity_poly.pdbx_seq_one_letter_code
_entity_poly.pdbx_strand_id
1 'polypeptide(L)'
;IIYALGGDDVSRSTNNGRKWASTVDTQVTDAHTIAALGDYVLVGSSSTGNRKVAYSSDSAETFSRTDALASGTGNVHVAFDTYFSDNDTIYAAADGSTGGIYRWVIDESDDWDDLAAEPLQSQIGLTPSVPEVTVAVSYYGIVTELSGDGNPLTDAEHGGVLYAAYAGGVARCLTPAQTSCCATESWDYLSAKLGTAVAFTLEPSSLKLCGCLTEATNSKLWAIDNQAYAYVAGEGRLWTYEDCFAKEAPELTAVADGKALPSDPCDCWNEKFVLEWERLC
;
A
#
# COMPACT_ATOMS: atom_id res chain seq x y z
N ILE A 1 -21.06 -7.55 7.85
CA ILE A 1 -20.79 -8.23 9.14
C ILE A 1 -19.76 -7.38 9.89
N ILE A 2 -19.74 -7.39 11.23
CA ILE A 2 -18.69 -6.72 12.01
C ILE A 2 -17.82 -7.80 12.66
N TYR A 3 -16.52 -7.58 12.64
CA TYR A 3 -15.53 -8.45 13.28
C TYR A 3 -14.85 -7.69 14.44
N ALA A 4 -14.50 -8.43 15.49
CA ALA A 4 -13.65 -7.97 16.57
C ALA A 4 -12.48 -8.95 16.69
N LEU A 5 -11.28 -8.39 16.78
CA LEU A 5 -10.03 -9.12 16.99
C LEU A 5 -9.62 -8.99 18.47
N GLY A 6 -9.22 -10.08 19.10
CA GLY A 6 -8.70 -10.06 20.47
C GLY A 6 -7.81 -11.25 20.76
N GLY A 7 -6.55 -11.01 21.12
CA GLY A 7 -5.55 -12.07 21.26
C GLY A 7 -5.34 -12.77 19.92
N ASP A 8 -5.52 -14.09 19.91
CA ASP A 8 -5.35 -14.94 18.71
C ASP A 8 -6.69 -15.19 17.99
N ASP A 9 -7.77 -14.59 18.51
CA ASP A 9 -9.14 -14.96 18.20
C ASP A 9 -9.89 -13.84 17.46
N VAL A 10 -10.77 -14.23 16.54
CA VAL A 10 -11.77 -13.35 15.94
C VAL A 10 -13.17 -13.74 16.40
N SER A 11 -14.01 -12.76 16.71
CA SER A 11 -15.45 -12.94 16.87
C SER A 11 -16.21 -12.08 15.88
N ARG A 12 -17.34 -12.60 15.37
CA ARG A 12 -18.21 -11.91 14.42
C ARG A 12 -19.57 -11.55 15.01
N SER A 13 -20.14 -10.48 14.49
CA SER A 13 -21.48 -10.01 14.80
C SER A 13 -22.26 -9.69 13.52
N THR A 14 -23.47 -10.23 13.41
CA THR A 14 -24.43 -9.91 12.34
C THR A 14 -25.48 -8.87 12.75
N ASN A 15 -25.38 -8.31 13.96
CA ASN A 15 -26.38 -7.40 14.53
C ASN A 15 -25.76 -6.11 15.10
N ASN A 16 -24.79 -5.53 14.39
CA ASN A 16 -24.14 -4.27 14.71
C ASN A 16 -23.44 -4.25 16.09
N GLY A 17 -22.77 -5.34 16.44
CA GLY A 17 -21.98 -5.48 17.67
C GLY A 17 -22.82 -5.77 18.93
N ARG A 18 -24.13 -5.99 18.79
CA ARG A 18 -25.03 -6.22 19.94
C ARG A 18 -24.84 -7.61 20.57
N LYS A 19 -24.53 -8.61 19.76
CA LYS A 19 -24.15 -9.96 20.21
C LYS A 19 -23.02 -10.48 19.35
N TRP A 20 -22.09 -11.14 20.01
CA TRP A 20 -20.90 -11.73 19.40
C TRP A 20 -21.06 -13.24 19.37
N ALA A 21 -20.64 -13.85 18.26
CA ALA A 21 -20.50 -15.31 18.18
C ALA A 21 -19.35 -15.77 19.09
N SER A 22 -19.23 -17.09 19.28
CA SER A 22 -18.02 -17.66 19.87
C SER A 22 -16.79 -17.24 19.07
N THR A 23 -15.65 -17.11 19.76
CA THR A 23 -14.38 -16.82 19.08
C THR A 23 -13.91 -18.00 18.25
N VAL A 24 -13.17 -17.68 17.19
CA VAL A 24 -12.48 -18.63 16.31
C VAL A 24 -11.00 -18.26 16.29
N ASP A 25 -10.17 -19.27 16.54
CA ASP A 25 -8.71 -19.14 16.49
C ASP A 25 -8.26 -18.88 15.05
N THR A 26 -7.53 -17.78 14.88
CA THR A 26 -7.00 -17.33 13.58
C THR A 26 -5.76 -18.11 13.15
N GLN A 27 -5.12 -18.85 14.06
CA GLN A 27 -3.83 -19.51 13.88
C GLN A 27 -2.64 -18.56 13.73
N VAL A 28 -2.84 -17.24 13.82
CA VAL A 28 -1.74 -16.32 14.15
C VAL A 28 -1.56 -16.26 15.65
N THR A 29 -0.34 -16.05 16.09
CA THR A 29 -0.04 -15.79 17.50
C THR A 29 0.03 -14.28 17.69
N ASP A 30 -0.68 -13.78 18.70
CA ASP A 30 -0.81 -12.38 19.09
C ASP A 30 -1.20 -11.48 17.92
N ALA A 31 -2.50 -11.40 17.62
CA ALA A 31 -2.97 -10.68 16.44
C ALA A 31 -2.94 -9.15 16.62
N HIS A 32 -2.71 -8.43 15.52
CA HIS A 32 -2.49 -6.98 15.51
C HIS A 32 -3.44 -6.21 14.58
N THR A 33 -3.52 -6.61 13.30
CA THR A 33 -4.36 -5.94 12.30
C THR A 33 -5.46 -6.88 11.82
N ILE A 34 -6.64 -6.34 11.52
CA ILE A 34 -7.73 -7.06 10.85
C ILE A 34 -8.25 -6.25 9.66
N ALA A 35 -8.48 -6.92 8.54
CA ALA A 35 -9.17 -6.37 7.37
C ALA A 35 -10.28 -7.32 6.93
N ALA A 36 -11.38 -6.78 6.39
CA ALA A 36 -12.49 -7.59 5.91
C ALA A 36 -13.01 -7.07 4.57
N LEU A 37 -13.31 -7.99 3.65
CA LEU A 37 -13.84 -7.72 2.32
C LEU A 37 -14.87 -8.79 1.96
N GLY A 38 -16.16 -8.45 2.00
CA GLY A 38 -17.24 -9.43 1.82
C GLY A 38 -17.20 -10.52 2.90
N ASP A 39 -17.06 -11.77 2.46
CA ASP A 39 -16.89 -12.94 3.33
C ASP A 39 -15.42 -13.20 3.71
N TYR A 40 -14.48 -12.46 3.13
CA TYR A 40 -13.07 -12.63 3.42
C TYR A 40 -12.62 -11.81 4.61
N VAL A 41 -11.72 -12.39 5.42
CA VAL A 41 -11.09 -11.73 6.58
C VAL A 41 -9.60 -12.02 6.59
N LEU A 42 -8.78 -10.98 6.73
CA LEU A 42 -7.33 -11.10 6.96
C LEU A 42 -6.98 -10.69 8.38
N VAL A 43 -5.99 -11.36 8.95
CA VAL A 43 -5.45 -11.04 10.27
C VAL A 43 -3.93 -11.07 10.23
N GLY A 44 -3.29 -9.94 10.55
CA GLY A 44 -1.85 -9.83 10.72
C GLY A 44 -1.43 -10.07 12.17
N SER A 45 -0.27 -10.71 12.38
CA SER A 45 0.34 -10.91 13.71
C SER A 45 1.04 -9.64 14.24
N SER A 46 1.28 -9.58 15.54
CA SER A 46 2.02 -8.53 16.22
C SER A 46 3.54 -8.78 16.16
N SER A 47 4.30 -7.80 16.67
CA SER A 47 5.75 -7.91 16.90
C SER A 47 6.19 -9.07 17.80
N THR A 48 5.32 -9.58 18.67
CA THR A 48 5.58 -10.78 19.49
C THR A 48 4.96 -12.05 18.93
N GLY A 49 4.29 -11.93 17.78
CA GLY A 49 3.60 -13.00 17.10
C GLY A 49 4.49 -13.90 16.24
N ASN A 50 3.83 -14.73 15.44
CA ASN A 50 4.49 -15.71 14.58
C ASN A 50 4.84 -15.18 13.16
N ARG A 51 4.65 -13.87 12.92
CA ARG A 51 4.93 -13.19 11.64
C ARG A 51 4.16 -13.77 10.45
N LYS A 52 3.02 -14.42 10.69
CA LYS A 52 2.14 -14.94 9.66
C LYS A 52 0.94 -14.01 9.47
N VAL A 53 0.28 -14.18 8.33
CA VAL A 53 -1.06 -13.63 8.08
C VAL A 53 -2.03 -14.80 8.02
N ALA A 54 -3.14 -14.69 8.74
CA ALA A 54 -4.27 -15.59 8.60
C ALA A 54 -5.29 -15.02 7.64
N TYR A 55 -5.97 -15.90 6.91
CA TYR A 55 -7.06 -15.54 6.02
C TYR A 55 -8.23 -16.53 6.17
N SER A 56 -9.44 -15.99 6.06
CA SER A 56 -10.71 -16.72 6.04
C SER A 56 -11.47 -16.30 4.78
N SER A 57 -12.18 -17.25 4.17
CA SER A 57 -13.09 -17.03 3.03
C SER A 57 -14.56 -17.33 3.37
N ASP A 58 -14.84 -17.61 4.64
CA ASP A 58 -16.14 -18.08 5.15
C ASP A 58 -16.69 -17.21 6.27
N SER A 59 -16.42 -15.90 6.21
CA SER A 59 -16.86 -14.93 7.20
C SER A 59 -16.35 -15.27 8.61
N ALA A 60 -15.06 -15.63 8.72
CA ALA A 60 -14.37 -16.03 9.96
C ALA A 60 -14.99 -17.25 10.66
N GLU A 61 -15.47 -18.25 9.91
CA GLU A 61 -15.84 -19.55 10.47
C GLU A 61 -14.63 -20.47 10.62
N THR A 62 -13.68 -20.39 9.67
CA THR A 62 -12.39 -21.07 9.72
C THR A 62 -11.27 -20.18 9.19
N PHE A 63 -10.04 -20.48 9.57
CA PHE A 63 -8.84 -19.76 9.13
C PHE A 63 -7.77 -20.71 8.59
N SER A 64 -7.15 -20.27 7.50
CA SER A 64 -5.86 -20.73 6.99
C SER A 64 -4.80 -19.67 7.27
N ARG A 65 -3.52 -19.99 7.09
CA ARG A 65 -2.42 -19.03 7.29
C ARG A 65 -1.34 -19.19 6.24
N THR A 66 -0.71 -18.07 5.93
CA THR A 66 0.48 -18.00 5.08
C THR A 66 1.72 -18.52 5.81
N ASP A 67 2.85 -18.59 5.09
CA ASP A 67 4.14 -18.68 5.75
C ASP A 67 4.58 -17.38 6.42
N ALA A 68 5.59 -17.50 7.28
CA ALA A 68 6.07 -16.34 8.01
C ALA A 68 6.72 -15.38 7.01
N LEU A 69 6.49 -14.08 7.17
CA LEU A 69 7.19 -13.06 6.39
C LEU A 69 8.71 -13.31 6.46
N ALA A 70 9.43 -13.06 5.36
CA ALA A 70 10.87 -13.35 5.29
C ALA A 70 11.67 -12.50 6.30
N SER A 71 11.34 -11.21 6.39
CA SER A 71 11.88 -10.22 7.32
C SER A 71 10.72 -9.55 8.10
N GLY A 72 10.96 -8.42 8.76
CA GLY A 72 10.05 -7.84 9.75
C GLY A 72 10.06 -8.55 11.11
N THR A 73 10.30 -7.79 12.18
CA THR A 73 10.18 -8.26 13.58
C THR A 73 9.05 -7.57 14.33
N GLY A 74 8.32 -6.71 13.62
CA GLY A 74 7.27 -5.90 14.19
C GLY A 74 5.87 -6.40 13.85
N ASN A 75 4.92 -5.52 14.11
CA ASN A 75 3.51 -5.67 13.79
C ASN A 75 3.27 -5.77 12.28
N VAL A 76 2.34 -6.64 11.91
CA VAL A 76 1.94 -6.89 10.52
C VAL A 76 0.61 -6.22 10.24
N HIS A 77 0.58 -5.37 9.21
CA HIS A 77 -0.59 -4.72 8.66
C HIS A 77 -0.98 -5.37 7.36
N VAL A 78 -2.28 -5.61 7.16
CA VAL A 78 -2.78 -6.39 6.03
C VAL A 78 -3.76 -5.59 5.20
N ALA A 79 -3.74 -5.80 3.88
CA ALA A 79 -4.71 -5.28 2.93
C ALA A 79 -5.03 -6.32 1.87
N PHE A 80 -6.25 -6.26 1.34
CA PHE A 80 -6.62 -6.99 0.12
C PHE A 80 -6.14 -6.20 -1.09
N ASP A 81 -5.83 -6.89 -2.18
CA ASP A 81 -5.67 -6.25 -3.48
C ASP A 81 -6.97 -5.57 -3.95
N THR A 82 -6.83 -4.53 -4.77
CA THR A 82 -7.97 -3.80 -5.36
C THR A 82 -8.89 -4.75 -6.14
N TYR A 83 -8.29 -5.71 -6.84
CA TYR A 83 -8.95 -6.72 -7.67
C TYR A 83 -8.92 -8.10 -7.00
N PHE A 84 -8.95 -8.15 -5.67
CA PHE A 84 -8.84 -9.39 -4.91
C PHE A 84 -9.82 -10.49 -5.36
N SER A 85 -11.03 -10.13 -5.82
CA SER A 85 -11.99 -11.11 -6.33
C SER A 85 -11.53 -11.86 -7.58
N ASP A 86 -10.53 -11.33 -8.28
CA ASP A 86 -10.07 -11.80 -9.57
C ASP A 86 -8.65 -12.38 -9.49
N ASN A 87 -7.83 -11.94 -8.54
CA ASN A 87 -6.42 -12.32 -8.41
C ASN A 87 -6.02 -12.93 -7.06
N ASP A 88 -6.93 -13.03 -6.09
CA ASP A 88 -6.70 -13.61 -4.76
C ASP A 88 -5.45 -13.06 -4.02
N THR A 89 -5.03 -11.84 -4.38
CA THR A 89 -3.79 -11.23 -3.92
C THR A 89 -4.00 -10.44 -2.63
N ILE A 90 -3.11 -10.63 -1.67
CA ILE A 90 -3.09 -9.90 -0.41
C ILE A 90 -1.72 -9.27 -0.19
N TYR A 91 -1.70 -8.18 0.57
CA TYR A 91 -0.50 -7.46 0.93
C TYR A 91 -0.29 -7.44 2.44
N ALA A 92 0.97 -7.50 2.84
CA ALA A 92 1.40 -7.34 4.21
C ALA A 92 2.49 -6.26 4.31
N ALA A 93 2.33 -5.30 5.21
CA ALA A 93 3.39 -4.37 5.59
C ALA A 93 3.82 -4.67 7.03
N ALA A 94 5.13 -4.74 7.26
CA ALA A 94 5.67 -4.98 8.60
C ALA A 94 6.36 -3.72 9.16
N ASP A 95 6.06 -3.39 10.41
CA ASP A 95 6.84 -2.43 11.17
C ASP A 95 8.11 -3.10 11.75
N GLY A 96 9.09 -2.30 12.23
CA GLY A 96 10.35 -2.79 12.79
C GLY A 96 11.60 -2.58 11.92
N SER A 97 12.76 -2.91 12.50
CA SER A 97 14.10 -2.53 11.98
C SER A 97 14.51 -3.18 10.65
N THR A 98 13.77 -4.19 10.23
CA THR A 98 13.91 -4.89 8.94
C THR A 98 12.54 -5.04 8.28
N GLY A 99 11.65 -4.05 8.48
CA GLY A 99 10.32 -4.02 7.89
C GLY A 99 10.35 -4.04 6.36
N GLY A 100 9.20 -4.25 5.75
CA GLY A 100 9.04 -4.39 4.31
C GLY A 100 7.57 -4.46 3.92
N ILE A 101 7.32 -4.50 2.61
CA ILE A 101 5.98 -4.69 2.05
C ILE A 101 6.04 -5.93 1.16
N TYR A 102 5.09 -6.83 1.36
CA TYR A 102 5.10 -8.15 0.75
C TYR A 102 3.77 -8.44 0.07
N ARG A 103 3.84 -9.30 -0.95
CA ARG A 103 2.69 -9.81 -1.69
C ARG A 103 2.56 -11.33 -1.50
N TRP A 104 1.33 -11.79 -1.41
CA TRP A 104 0.97 -13.20 -1.39
C TRP A 104 -0.27 -13.43 -2.23
N VAL A 105 -0.28 -14.48 -3.05
CA VAL A 105 -1.44 -14.95 -3.80
C VAL A 105 -1.97 -16.21 -3.11
N ILE A 106 -3.21 -16.15 -2.61
CA ILE A 106 -3.82 -17.28 -1.90
C ILE A 106 -3.85 -18.51 -2.80
N ASP A 107 -3.51 -19.67 -2.24
CA ASP A 107 -3.44 -20.97 -2.92
C ASP A 107 -2.41 -21.10 -4.06
N GLU A 108 -1.65 -20.04 -4.38
CA GLU A 108 -0.56 -20.09 -5.38
C GLU A 108 0.84 -19.83 -4.79
N SER A 109 0.96 -18.91 -3.82
CA SER A 109 2.25 -18.59 -3.20
C SER A 109 2.68 -19.67 -2.19
N ASP A 110 3.95 -20.06 -2.27
CA ASP A 110 4.61 -20.88 -1.24
C ASP A 110 5.35 -20.01 -0.21
N ASP A 111 5.80 -18.81 -0.62
CA ASP A 111 6.53 -17.84 0.20
C ASP A 111 6.03 -16.42 -0.12
N TRP A 112 6.24 -15.49 0.81
CA TRP A 112 5.98 -14.07 0.59
C TRP A 112 6.98 -13.47 -0.39
N ASP A 113 6.47 -12.76 -1.39
CA ASP A 113 7.30 -11.98 -2.31
C ASP A 113 7.57 -10.59 -1.72
N ASP A 114 8.83 -10.19 -1.62
CA ASP A 114 9.25 -8.89 -1.08
C ASP A 114 9.24 -7.85 -2.20
N LEU A 115 8.38 -6.84 -2.06
CA LEU A 115 8.21 -5.79 -3.07
C LEU A 115 9.32 -4.73 -3.05
N ALA A 116 10.41 -4.96 -2.30
CA ALA A 116 11.60 -4.11 -2.26
C ALA A 116 11.28 -2.63 -1.99
N ALA A 117 10.38 -2.38 -1.05
CA ALA A 117 9.97 -1.05 -0.63
C ALA A 117 11.08 -0.40 0.24
N GLU A 118 12.17 0.01 -0.41
CA GLU A 118 13.34 0.60 0.24
C GLU A 118 13.69 1.96 -0.38
N PRO A 119 13.36 3.09 0.27
CA PRO A 119 13.68 4.41 -0.29
C PRO A 119 15.18 4.68 -0.31
N LEU A 120 15.63 5.38 -1.34
CA LEU A 120 16.89 6.11 -1.29
C LEU A 120 16.83 7.25 -0.26
N GLN A 121 17.97 7.63 0.29
CA GLN A 121 18.08 8.73 1.25
C GLN A 121 17.40 10.02 0.75
N SER A 122 17.61 10.40 -0.50
CA SER A 122 17.02 11.61 -1.08
C SER A 122 15.49 11.55 -1.23
N GLN A 123 14.91 10.38 -1.46
CA GLN A 123 13.45 10.21 -1.63
C GLN A 123 12.67 10.49 -0.33
N ILE A 124 13.32 10.33 0.81
CA ILE A 124 12.76 10.61 2.14
C ILE A 124 13.37 11.86 2.79
N GLY A 125 14.01 12.74 2.00
CA GLY A 125 14.51 14.03 2.46
C GLY A 125 15.76 13.96 3.34
N LEU A 126 16.48 12.84 3.34
CA LEU A 126 17.78 12.71 4.01
C LEU A 126 18.90 13.22 3.10
N THR A 127 20.04 13.56 3.71
CA THR A 127 21.25 13.92 2.95
C THR A 127 21.82 12.66 2.31
N PRO A 128 21.97 12.61 0.97
CA PRO A 128 22.47 11.42 0.30
C PRO A 128 23.97 11.23 0.56
N SER A 129 24.35 9.97 0.79
CA SER A 129 25.74 9.52 0.76
C SER A 129 26.22 9.34 -0.69
N VAL A 130 27.52 9.11 -0.88
CA VAL A 130 28.11 8.88 -2.20
C VAL A 130 28.91 7.56 -2.15
N PRO A 131 28.46 6.48 -2.83
CA PRO A 131 27.20 6.37 -3.59
C PRO A 131 25.97 6.46 -2.69
N GLU A 132 24.83 6.89 -3.26
CA GLU A 132 23.57 6.91 -2.52
C GLU A 132 23.12 5.49 -2.20
N VAL A 133 22.54 5.30 -1.01
CA VAL A 133 22.11 3.99 -0.51
C VAL A 133 20.62 4.01 -0.18
N THR A 134 20.01 2.83 -0.18
CA THR A 134 18.67 2.64 0.36
C THR A 134 18.67 2.73 1.88
N VAL A 135 17.50 3.04 2.44
CA VAL A 135 17.26 3.17 3.88
C VAL A 135 16.14 2.22 4.25
N ALA A 136 16.38 1.34 5.21
CA ALA A 136 15.32 0.52 5.78
C ALA A 136 14.31 1.42 6.52
N VAL A 137 13.03 1.26 6.20
CA VAL A 137 11.92 1.98 6.83
C VAL A 137 10.89 0.99 7.40
N SER A 138 10.20 1.40 8.46
CA SER A 138 9.11 0.65 9.05
C SER A 138 7.78 1.16 8.52
N TYR A 139 6.86 0.24 8.23
CA TYR A 139 5.54 0.56 7.70
C TYR A 139 4.46 0.27 8.73
N TYR A 140 3.66 1.29 9.08
CA TYR A 140 2.73 1.27 10.23
C TYR A 140 1.25 1.18 9.83
N GLY A 141 1.00 0.83 8.56
CA GLY A 141 -0.34 0.77 7.99
C GLY A 141 -0.27 0.69 6.48
N ILE A 142 -1.18 -0.08 5.90
CA ILE A 142 -1.26 -0.35 4.47
C ILE A 142 -2.72 -0.24 4.02
N VAL A 143 -2.94 0.35 2.86
CA VAL A 143 -4.24 0.42 2.19
C VAL A 143 -4.03 0.31 0.69
N THR A 144 -4.92 -0.41 0.03
CA THR A 144 -5.08 -0.37 -1.42
C THR A 144 -6.17 0.64 -1.77
N GLU A 145 -6.22 1.06 -3.03
CA GLU A 145 -7.37 1.81 -3.47
C GLU A 145 -8.66 0.99 -3.33
N LEU A 146 -9.75 1.69 -3.04
CA LEU A 146 -11.08 1.12 -2.87
C LEU A 146 -11.95 1.62 -4.01
N SER A 147 -11.70 1.15 -5.23
CA SER A 147 -12.60 1.46 -6.35
C SER A 147 -13.58 0.32 -6.55
N GLY A 148 -14.87 0.58 -6.31
CA GLY A 148 -15.93 -0.39 -6.58
C GLY A 148 -16.10 -0.68 -8.08
N ASP A 149 -15.61 0.24 -8.93
CA ASP A 149 -15.62 0.13 -10.38
C ASP A 149 -14.24 -0.28 -10.95
N GLY A 150 -13.22 -0.42 -10.10
CA GLY A 150 -11.81 -0.61 -10.52
C GLY A 150 -11.05 0.70 -10.78
N ASN A 151 -9.76 0.60 -11.04
CA ASN A 151 -8.92 1.71 -11.47
C ASN A 151 -8.86 1.74 -13.01
N PRO A 152 -9.05 2.89 -13.67
CA PRO A 152 -9.07 2.95 -15.14
C PRO A 152 -7.71 2.71 -15.81
N LEU A 153 -6.62 2.72 -15.04
CA LEU A 153 -5.25 2.53 -15.52
C LEU A 153 -4.65 1.17 -15.14
N THR A 154 -5.35 0.36 -14.37
CA THR A 154 -4.86 -0.95 -13.93
C THR A 154 -5.95 -2.01 -14.05
N ASP A 155 -5.57 -3.25 -13.84
CA ASP A 155 -6.47 -4.40 -13.78
C ASP A 155 -5.96 -5.41 -12.74
N ALA A 156 -6.55 -6.61 -12.72
CA ALA A 156 -6.17 -7.67 -11.81
C ALA A 156 -4.71 -8.13 -11.92
N GLU A 157 -4.08 -7.99 -13.09
CA GLU A 157 -2.65 -8.31 -13.29
C GLU A 157 -1.76 -7.27 -12.57
N HIS A 158 -2.23 -6.02 -12.46
CA HIS A 158 -1.45 -4.91 -11.94
C HIS A 158 -1.74 -4.59 -10.47
N GLY A 159 -2.95 -4.86 -9.95
CA GLY A 159 -3.28 -4.79 -8.51
C GLY A 159 -3.80 -3.45 -7.98
N GLY A 160 -4.12 -2.50 -8.86
CA GLY A 160 -4.51 -1.14 -8.45
C GLY A 160 -3.33 -0.37 -7.86
N VAL A 161 -3.60 0.51 -6.89
CA VAL A 161 -2.54 1.30 -6.23
C VAL A 161 -2.44 0.94 -4.75
N LEU A 162 -1.22 0.63 -4.32
CA LEU A 162 -0.88 0.28 -2.94
C LEU A 162 -0.23 1.47 -2.24
N TYR A 163 -0.67 1.75 -1.02
CA TYR A 163 -0.11 2.79 -0.17
C TYR A 163 0.27 2.21 1.20
N ALA A 164 1.43 2.61 1.72
CA ALA A 164 1.87 2.24 3.05
C ALA A 164 2.45 3.45 3.80
N ALA A 165 1.97 3.72 5.01
CA ALA A 165 2.49 4.79 5.84
C ALA A 165 3.79 4.39 6.54
N TYR A 166 4.76 5.29 6.55
CA TYR A 166 6.00 5.16 7.31
C TYR A 166 6.23 6.42 8.15
N ALA A 167 7.24 6.39 9.01
CA ALA A 167 7.65 7.56 9.78
C ALA A 167 8.21 8.65 8.83
N GLY A 168 7.37 9.63 8.49
CA GLY A 168 7.74 10.77 7.64
C GLY A 168 7.06 10.81 6.27
N GLY A 169 6.12 9.90 5.96
CA GLY A 169 5.37 9.97 4.71
C GLY A 169 4.57 8.72 4.38
N VAL A 170 4.20 8.60 3.11
CA VAL A 170 3.49 7.43 2.55
C VAL A 170 4.27 6.92 1.34
N ALA A 171 4.57 5.62 1.30
CA ALA A 171 5.09 4.95 0.12
C ALA A 171 3.92 4.53 -0.79
N ARG A 172 4.08 4.66 -2.10
CA ARG A 172 3.08 4.33 -3.11
C ARG A 172 3.68 3.43 -4.19
N CYS A 173 2.97 2.37 -4.55
CA CYS A 173 3.26 1.52 -5.71
C CYS A 173 2.04 1.49 -6.64
N LEU A 174 2.23 1.81 -7.93
CA LEU A 174 1.13 1.93 -8.91
C LEU A 174 0.74 0.59 -9.57
N THR A 175 1.56 -0.45 -9.43
CA THR A 175 1.32 -1.78 -10.01
C THR A 175 1.82 -2.89 -9.06
N PRO A 176 1.28 -2.98 -7.83
CA PRO A 176 1.80 -3.85 -6.78
C PRO A 176 1.64 -5.37 -7.07
N ALA A 177 0.73 -5.78 -7.95
CA ALA A 177 0.55 -7.20 -8.31
C ALA A 177 1.46 -7.64 -9.46
N GLN A 178 2.17 -6.71 -10.12
CA GLN A 178 3.01 -7.01 -11.26
C GLN A 178 4.49 -6.71 -10.98
N THR A 179 5.30 -7.76 -10.97
CA THR A 179 6.77 -7.64 -10.95
C THR A 179 7.31 -7.74 -12.37
N SER A 180 7.87 -6.65 -12.90
CA SER A 180 8.52 -6.66 -14.20
C SER A 180 9.70 -7.64 -14.21
N CYS A 181 9.86 -8.39 -15.30
CA CYS A 181 10.92 -9.40 -15.41
C CYS A 181 12.31 -8.79 -15.16
N CYS A 182 13.05 -9.35 -14.20
CA CYS A 182 14.38 -8.91 -13.78
C CYS A 182 14.44 -7.51 -13.14
N ALA A 183 13.30 -6.97 -12.67
CA ALA A 183 13.23 -5.71 -11.95
C ALA A 183 12.52 -5.88 -10.60
N THR A 184 12.49 -4.81 -9.83
CA THR A 184 11.69 -4.66 -8.61
C THR A 184 10.56 -3.67 -8.86
N GLU A 185 9.61 -3.63 -7.94
CA GLU A 185 8.51 -2.69 -7.93
C GLU A 185 9.03 -1.24 -7.86
N SER A 186 8.33 -0.35 -8.54
CA SER A 186 8.63 1.08 -8.49
C SER A 186 7.84 1.74 -7.37
N TRP A 187 8.56 2.40 -6.46
CA TRP A 187 7.99 3.06 -5.29
C TRP A 187 8.20 4.58 -5.32
N ASP A 188 7.12 5.32 -5.07
CA ASP A 188 7.14 6.75 -4.80
C ASP A 188 7.02 7.01 -3.30
N TYR A 189 7.83 7.93 -2.77
CA TYR A 189 7.81 8.29 -1.35
C TYR A 189 7.24 9.70 -1.18
N LEU A 190 5.96 9.74 -0.79
CA LEU A 190 5.15 10.95 -0.64
C LEU A 190 5.49 11.62 0.71
N SER A 191 6.45 12.55 0.69
CA SER A 191 6.92 13.29 1.87
C SER A 191 6.88 14.81 1.70
N ALA A 192 6.45 15.29 0.52
CA ALA A 192 6.47 16.71 0.20
C ALA A 192 5.60 17.53 1.18
N LYS A 193 6.15 18.67 1.63
CA LYS A 193 5.52 19.62 2.58
C LYS A 193 5.27 19.05 3.98
N LEU A 194 5.78 17.86 4.30
CA LEU A 194 5.81 17.37 5.68
C LEU A 194 6.93 18.05 6.47
N GLY A 195 6.67 18.32 7.73
CA GLY A 195 7.70 18.77 8.67
C GLY A 195 8.58 17.61 9.12
N THR A 196 9.78 17.90 9.61
CA THR A 196 10.75 16.89 10.07
C THR A 196 10.30 16.07 11.28
N ALA A 197 9.23 16.48 11.96
CA ALA A 197 8.67 15.81 13.14
C ALA A 197 7.42 14.96 12.85
N VAL A 198 6.90 14.99 11.61
CA VAL A 198 5.68 14.26 11.24
C VAL A 198 5.95 12.76 11.24
N ALA A 199 5.14 12.00 11.97
CA ALA A 199 5.30 10.56 12.09
C ALA A 199 3.94 9.85 11.96
N PHE A 200 3.74 9.11 10.88
CA PHE A 200 2.51 8.33 10.66
C PHE A 200 2.68 6.92 11.22
N THR A 201 2.71 6.81 12.56
CA THR A 201 2.97 5.55 13.27
C THR A 201 1.83 5.14 14.21
N LEU A 202 0.61 5.66 13.99
CA LEU A 202 -0.58 5.31 14.79
C LEU A 202 -1.19 3.99 14.32
N GLU A 203 -0.72 2.90 14.90
CA GLU A 203 -1.14 1.54 14.56
C GLU A 203 -2.50 1.13 15.16
N PRO A 204 -3.17 0.08 14.62
CA PRO A 204 -2.79 -0.79 13.49
C PRO A 204 -3.11 -0.19 12.12
N SER A 205 -3.41 1.10 12.05
CA SER A 205 -4.17 1.70 10.95
C SER A 205 -3.83 3.17 10.74
N SER A 206 -2.53 3.47 10.66
CA SER A 206 -2.00 4.85 10.57
C SER A 206 -2.43 5.59 9.31
N LEU A 207 -2.78 4.82 8.27
CA LEU A 207 -3.23 5.31 6.98
C LEU A 207 -4.66 4.86 6.70
N LYS A 208 -5.42 5.77 6.09
CA LYS A 208 -6.78 5.55 5.65
C LYS A 208 -6.99 6.23 4.31
N LEU A 209 -7.89 5.64 3.53
CA LEU A 209 -8.26 6.11 2.21
C LEU A 209 -9.77 6.37 2.17
N CYS A 210 -10.17 7.50 1.59
CA CYS A 210 -11.58 7.84 1.40
C CYS A 210 -11.79 8.53 0.04
N GLY A 211 -13.03 8.52 -0.46
CA GLY A 211 -13.40 9.32 -1.64
C GLY A 211 -13.01 8.75 -3.00
N CYS A 212 -12.41 7.55 -3.07
CA CYS A 212 -11.96 6.91 -4.33
C CYS A 212 -12.99 5.94 -4.93
N LEU A 213 -14.28 6.13 -4.67
CA LEU A 213 -15.31 5.12 -4.97
C LEU A 213 -15.56 4.91 -6.47
N THR A 214 -15.10 5.82 -7.33
CA THR A 214 -15.27 5.75 -8.78
C THR A 214 -13.96 6.04 -9.51
N GLU A 215 -13.86 5.58 -10.76
CA GLU A 215 -12.72 5.84 -11.65
C GLU A 215 -12.45 7.34 -11.87
N ALA A 216 -13.50 8.17 -11.85
CA ALA A 216 -13.42 9.61 -12.15
C ALA A 216 -12.95 10.48 -10.96
N THR A 217 -12.56 9.89 -9.84
CA THR A 217 -12.18 10.63 -8.63
C THR A 217 -10.80 10.24 -8.12
N ASN A 218 -9.98 11.27 -7.86
CA ASN A 218 -8.64 11.14 -7.30
C ASN A 218 -8.65 10.41 -5.97
N SER A 219 -7.54 9.75 -5.66
CA SER A 219 -7.41 9.02 -4.42
C SER A 219 -7.13 9.95 -3.24
N LYS A 220 -7.96 9.93 -2.18
CA LYS A 220 -7.76 10.79 -1.00
C LYS A 220 -7.27 9.99 0.19
N LEU A 221 -6.01 10.19 0.51
CA LEU A 221 -5.36 9.61 1.69
C LEU A 221 -5.51 10.56 2.86
N TRP A 222 -5.63 9.99 4.06
CA TRP A 222 -5.51 10.73 5.29
C TRP A 222 -4.81 9.91 6.37
N ALA A 223 -4.00 10.62 7.16
CA ALA A 223 -3.23 10.06 8.27
C ALA A 223 -3.19 11.06 9.42
N ILE A 224 -3.11 10.56 10.65
CA ILE A 224 -2.91 11.41 11.83
C ILE A 224 -1.44 11.28 12.23
N ASP A 225 -0.81 12.43 12.42
CA ASP A 225 0.55 12.51 12.97
C ASP A 225 0.54 12.06 14.45
N ASN A 226 1.46 11.17 14.82
CA ASN A 226 1.60 10.60 16.17
C ASN A 226 2.30 11.53 17.17
N GLN A 227 2.44 12.82 16.85
CA GLN A 227 2.91 13.81 17.80
C GLN A 227 1.76 14.32 18.70
N ALA A 228 2.12 14.89 19.85
CA ALA A 228 1.16 15.63 20.66
C ALA A 228 0.61 16.82 19.88
N TYR A 229 -0.70 17.06 19.96
CA TYR A 229 -1.32 18.16 19.22
C TYR A 229 -0.75 19.52 19.64
N ALA A 230 -0.07 20.18 18.72
CA ALA A 230 0.48 21.53 18.91
C ALA A 230 0.23 22.38 17.66
N TYR A 231 -0.87 23.17 17.70
CA TYR A 231 -1.29 23.99 16.56
C TYR A 231 -0.20 24.92 16.04
N VAL A 232 0.56 25.60 16.91
CA VAL A 232 1.60 26.55 16.46
C VAL A 232 2.79 25.84 15.80
N ALA A 233 3.15 24.66 16.29
CA ALA A 233 4.29 23.88 15.78
C ALA A 233 3.96 23.07 14.51
N GLY A 234 2.66 22.83 14.25
CA GLY A 234 2.25 22.01 13.10
C GLY A 234 2.12 20.52 13.39
N GLU A 235 2.14 20.13 14.66
CA GLU A 235 2.26 18.73 15.12
C GLU A 235 0.91 18.15 15.57
N GLY A 236 0.79 16.82 15.51
CA GLY A 236 -0.38 16.05 15.95
C GLY A 236 -1.64 16.34 15.13
N ARG A 237 -1.46 16.69 13.85
CA ARG A 237 -2.53 17.12 12.95
C ARG A 237 -3.06 15.96 12.10
N LEU A 238 -4.27 16.14 11.58
CA LEU A 238 -4.77 15.38 10.44
C LEU A 238 -4.09 15.89 9.16
N TRP A 239 -3.49 14.98 8.42
CA TRP A 239 -2.90 15.23 7.11
C TRP A 239 -3.77 14.59 6.03
N THR A 240 -3.87 15.27 4.90
CA THR A 240 -4.59 14.77 3.73
C THR A 240 -3.72 14.91 2.50
N TYR A 241 -3.75 13.91 1.62
CA TYR A 241 -3.10 13.93 0.33
C TYR A 241 -4.09 13.52 -0.75
N GLU A 242 -4.08 14.24 -1.87
CA GLU A 242 -4.88 13.89 -3.04
C GLU A 242 -3.92 13.37 -4.11
N ASP A 243 -4.10 12.10 -4.46
CA ASP A 243 -3.33 11.43 -5.49
C ASP A 243 -4.09 11.45 -6.82
N CYS A 244 -3.66 12.37 -7.68
CA CYS A 244 -4.12 12.51 -9.06
C CYS A 244 -3.37 11.61 -10.05
N PHE A 245 -2.27 10.98 -9.65
CA PHE A 245 -1.50 10.08 -10.52
C PHE A 245 -1.94 8.63 -10.39
N ALA A 246 -2.72 8.31 -9.37
CA ALA A 246 -3.21 6.95 -9.13
C ALA A 246 -4.14 6.45 -10.25
N LYS A 247 -4.92 7.33 -10.87
CA LYS A 247 -6.00 7.00 -11.81
C LYS A 247 -5.96 7.79 -13.11
N GLU A 248 -4.91 8.59 -13.31
CA GLU A 248 -4.73 9.41 -14.51
C GLU A 248 -3.27 9.41 -14.94
N ALA A 249 -3.06 9.41 -16.27
CA ALA A 249 -1.75 9.45 -16.89
C ALA A 249 -1.61 10.74 -17.72
N PRO A 250 -0.41 11.32 -17.84
CA PRO A 250 -0.22 12.52 -18.64
C PRO A 250 -0.63 12.29 -20.10
N GLU A 251 -1.51 13.13 -20.63
CA GLU A 251 -1.90 13.06 -22.05
C GLU A 251 -0.86 13.77 -22.92
N LEU A 252 -0.42 13.11 -23.99
CA LEU A 252 0.53 13.70 -24.94
C LEU A 252 -0.18 14.76 -25.79
N THR A 253 0.19 16.03 -25.65
CA THR A 253 -0.41 17.14 -26.39
C THR A 253 0.32 17.45 -27.69
N ALA A 254 1.64 17.20 -27.73
CA ALA A 254 2.45 17.27 -28.93
C ALA A 254 3.73 16.44 -28.73
N VAL A 255 4.36 15.83 -29.72
CA VAL A 255 3.91 15.49 -31.06
C VAL A 255 2.75 14.49 -30.96
N ALA A 256 1.77 14.55 -31.88
CA ALA A 256 0.62 13.63 -31.84
C ALA A 256 1.04 12.16 -31.72
N ASP A 257 0.33 11.40 -30.90
CA ASP A 257 0.63 9.98 -30.66
C ASP A 257 0.61 9.17 -31.98
N GLY A 258 1.52 8.20 -32.08
CA GLY A 258 1.73 7.39 -33.28
C GLY A 258 2.32 8.13 -34.49
N LYS A 259 2.65 9.43 -34.39
CA LYS A 259 3.22 10.19 -35.52
C LYS A 259 4.66 9.76 -35.81
N ALA A 260 4.91 9.40 -37.07
CA ALA A 260 6.27 9.19 -37.57
C ALA A 260 7.03 10.53 -37.63
N LEU A 261 8.25 10.53 -37.09
CA LEU A 261 9.15 11.66 -37.11
C LEU A 261 10.16 11.49 -38.26
N PRO A 262 10.30 12.49 -39.16
CA PRO A 262 11.26 12.40 -40.25
C PRO A 262 12.70 12.40 -39.71
N SER A 263 13.56 11.58 -40.30
CA SER A 263 15.00 11.71 -40.13
C SER A 263 15.52 12.86 -40.99
N ASP A 264 16.53 13.58 -40.53
CA ASP A 264 17.24 14.58 -41.32
C ASP A 264 17.83 13.91 -42.59
N PRO A 265 17.42 14.35 -43.79
CA PRO A 265 17.86 13.73 -45.05
C PRO A 265 19.33 14.02 -45.38
N CYS A 266 19.95 15.02 -44.76
CA CYS A 266 21.34 15.41 -44.98
C CYS A 266 22.30 14.74 -43.99
N ASP A 267 21.91 14.66 -42.72
CA ASP A 267 22.79 14.14 -41.66
C ASP A 267 22.47 12.68 -41.27
N CYS A 268 21.41 12.08 -41.85
CA CYS A 268 20.94 10.71 -41.57
C CYS A 268 20.65 10.42 -40.08
N TRP A 269 20.46 11.45 -39.26
CA TRP A 269 20.08 11.37 -37.85
C TRP A 269 18.70 11.96 -37.64
N ASN A 270 18.04 11.62 -36.53
CA ASN A 270 16.71 12.16 -36.23
C ASN A 270 16.80 13.66 -35.94
N GLU A 271 15.87 14.45 -36.51
CA GLU A 271 15.73 15.85 -36.15
C GLU A 271 15.35 15.98 -34.67
N LYS A 272 15.79 17.06 -34.00
CA LYS A 272 15.35 17.36 -32.64
C LYS A 272 13.87 17.70 -32.66
N PHE A 273 13.11 17.05 -31.78
CA PHE A 273 11.71 17.36 -31.54
C PHE A 273 11.49 17.53 -30.03
N VAL A 274 10.38 18.16 -29.69
CA VAL A 274 9.94 18.34 -28.30
C VAL A 274 8.64 17.57 -28.14
N LEU A 275 8.59 16.78 -27.08
CA LEU A 275 7.35 16.19 -26.60
C LEU A 275 6.82 17.09 -25.47
N GLU A 276 5.52 17.30 -25.49
CA GLU A 276 4.72 18.12 -24.61
C GLU A 276 3.58 17.25 -24.10
N TRP A 277 3.36 17.28 -22.80
CA TRP A 277 2.29 16.58 -22.14
C TRP A 277 1.44 17.57 -21.37
N GLU A 278 0.17 17.26 -21.23
CA GLU A 278 -0.66 17.93 -20.26
C GLU A 278 -0.11 17.67 -18.86
N ARG A 279 0.00 18.75 -18.09
CA ARG A 279 0.41 18.67 -16.71
C ARG A 279 -0.77 18.11 -15.91
N LEU A 280 -0.64 16.88 -15.44
CA LEU A 280 -1.41 16.42 -14.29
C LEU A 280 -1.01 17.31 -13.10
N CYS A 281 -1.98 17.99 -12.47
CA CYS A 281 -1.83 18.64 -11.15
C CYS A 281 -0.45 19.32 -10.91
#